data_AF-A0A419TBM5-F1
#
_entry.id   AF-A0A419TBM5-F1
#
_cell.length_a   1.000
_cell.length_b   1.000
_cell.length_c   1.000
_cell.angle_alpha   90.00
_cell.angle_beta   90.00
_cell.angle_gamma   90.00
#
_symmetry.space_group_name_H-M   'P 1'
#
loop_
_entity.id
_entity.type
_entity.pdbx_description
1 polymer ?
#
loop_
_entity_poly.entity_id
_entity_poly.type
_entity_poly.pdbx_seq_one_letter_code
_entity_poly.pdbx_strand_id
1 'polypeptide(L)'
;MKNHGINSEALFALGSVCCLLVMRYYESVIYFRNINILLDTIYSFMVIPLFYFLISACIVTIFIKLSNIKISKMIKRFFRFINIIFVFAYIVFLVLQLLGYISVGMRPFVSLYWIIFIIMGAMFAVWTTTADSVSGNQIDQNLQVDELQ
;
A
#
# COMPACT_ATOMS: atom_id res chain seq x y z
N MET A 1 -27.92 -0.34 12.65
CA MET A 1 -26.53 -0.81 12.81
C MET A 1 -25.60 0.29 12.31
N LYS A 2 -24.79 0.90 13.19
CA LYS A 2 -23.78 1.88 12.78
C LYS A 2 -22.77 1.20 11.86
N ASN A 3 -22.71 1.63 10.60
CA ASN A 3 -21.70 1.23 9.64
C ASN A 3 -20.34 1.62 10.23
N HIS A 4 -19.63 0.68 10.85
CA HIS A 4 -18.26 0.90 11.28
C HIS A 4 -17.43 0.99 10.00
N GLY A 5 -17.17 2.21 9.55
CA GLY A 5 -16.24 2.46 8.45
C GLY A 5 -14.90 1.82 8.82
N ILE A 6 -14.47 0.84 8.02
CA ILE A 6 -13.17 0.20 8.22
C ILE A 6 -12.12 1.29 8.02
N ASN A 7 -11.38 1.63 9.09
CA ASN A 7 -10.28 2.58 9.00
C ASN A 7 -9.22 2.05 8.02
N SER A 8 -8.89 2.84 7.02
CA SER A 8 -7.90 2.50 5.98
C SER A 8 -6.54 2.11 6.57
N GLU A 9 -6.14 2.74 7.67
CA GLU A 9 -4.93 2.40 8.43
C GLU A 9 -4.96 0.98 8.98
N ALA A 10 -6.09 0.57 9.56
CA ALA A 10 -6.24 -0.78 10.09
C ALA A 10 -6.14 -1.82 8.97
N LEU A 11 -6.65 -1.50 7.79
CA LEU A 11 -6.54 -2.38 6.62
C LEU A 11 -5.11 -2.47 6.08
N PHE A 12 -4.38 -1.35 6.01
CA PHE A 12 -2.96 -1.36 5.62
C PHE A 12 -2.08 -2.06 6.64
N ALA A 13 -2.32 -1.84 7.94
CA ALA A 13 -1.62 -2.50 9.03
C ALA A 13 -1.87 -4.01 8.99
N LEU A 14 -3.12 -4.44 8.83
CA LEU A 14 -3.48 -5.86 8.73
C LEU A 14 -2.83 -6.52 7.51
N GLY A 15 -2.81 -5.84 6.35
CA GLY A 15 -2.10 -6.31 5.17
C GLY A 15 -0.59 -6.44 5.41
N SER A 16 0.03 -5.44 6.06
CA SER A 16 1.46 -5.46 6.39
C SER A 16 1.82 -6.62 7.34
N VAL A 17 1.01 -6.85 8.37
CA VAL A 17 1.16 -8.00 9.29
C VAL A 17 0.99 -9.32 8.54
N CYS A 18 0.03 -9.41 7.62
CA CYS A 18 -0.14 -10.59 6.78
C CYS A 18 1.11 -10.86 5.92
N CYS A 19 1.67 -9.83 5.30
CA CYS A 19 2.93 -9.96 4.56
C CYS A 19 4.07 -10.43 5.46
N LEU A 20 4.22 -9.87 6.66
CA LEU A 20 5.24 -10.30 7.63
C LEU A 20 5.08 -11.77 8.03
N LEU A 21 3.85 -12.23 8.25
CA LEU A 21 3.58 -13.63 8.56
C LEU A 21 4.00 -14.54 7.40
N VAL A 22 3.66 -14.16 6.17
CA VAL A 22 4.06 -14.90 4.96
C VAL A 22 5.58 -14.92 4.81
N MET A 23 6.25 -13.78 5.04
CA MET A 23 7.72 -13.71 4.98
C MET A 23 8.36 -14.62 6.02
N ARG A 24 7.92 -14.52 7.27
CA ARG A 24 8.43 -15.34 8.36
C ARG A 24 8.20 -16.82 8.11
N TYR A 25 7.05 -17.20 7.57
CA TYR A 25 6.75 -18.57 7.18
C TYR A 25 7.68 -19.05 6.05
N TYR A 26 7.89 -18.21 5.02
CA TYR A 26 8.77 -18.52 3.91
C TYR A 26 10.22 -18.73 4.38
N GLU A 27 10.76 -17.81 5.18
CA GLU A 27 12.14 -17.89 5.69
C GLU A 27 12.35 -19.06 6.65
N SER A 28 11.39 -19.34 7.54
CA SER A 28 11.55 -20.39 8.55
C SER A 28 11.27 -21.81 8.05
N VAL A 29 10.39 -21.98 7.05
CA VAL A 29 9.92 -23.31 6.63
C VAL A 29 10.37 -23.67 5.22
N ILE A 30 10.45 -22.70 4.31
CA ILE A 30 10.55 -22.96 2.86
C ILE A 30 11.94 -22.65 2.30
N TYR A 31 12.59 -21.59 2.78
CA TYR A 31 13.87 -21.11 2.28
C TYR A 31 14.97 -22.20 2.32
N PHE A 32 15.03 -22.99 3.41
CA PHE A 32 16.00 -24.07 3.54
C PHE A 32 15.68 -25.32 2.71
N ARG A 33 14.46 -25.43 2.20
CA ARG A 33 13.96 -26.65 1.60
C ARG A 33 14.11 -26.67 0.07
N ASN A 34 14.45 -25.54 -0.56
CA ASN A 34 14.71 -25.36 -2.00
C ASN A 34 13.64 -26.02 -2.91
N ILE A 35 12.37 -25.99 -2.48
CA ILE A 35 11.31 -26.84 -3.08
C ILE A 35 10.68 -26.21 -4.33
N ASN A 36 10.70 -24.88 -4.53
CA ASN A 36 9.99 -24.29 -5.67
C ASN A 36 10.47 -22.88 -6.10
N ILE A 37 10.99 -22.77 -7.32
CA ILE A 37 11.36 -21.51 -8.01
C ILE A 37 10.17 -20.54 -8.09
N LEU A 38 8.96 -21.07 -8.29
CA LEU A 38 7.74 -20.27 -8.38
C LEU A 38 7.41 -19.59 -7.05
N LEU A 39 7.61 -20.29 -5.93
CA LEU A 39 7.37 -19.74 -4.59
C LEU A 39 8.40 -18.66 -4.25
N ASP A 40 9.65 -18.87 -4.65
CA ASP A 40 10.75 -17.90 -4.48
C ASP A 40 10.51 -16.63 -5.30
N THR A 41 9.92 -16.78 -6.49
CA THR A 41 9.52 -15.66 -7.34
C THR A 41 8.37 -14.87 -6.71
N ILE A 42 7.32 -15.52 -6.22
CA ILE A 42 6.20 -14.84 -5.54
C ILE A 42 6.68 -14.13 -4.27
N TYR A 43 7.52 -14.78 -3.48
CA TYR A 43 8.10 -14.19 -2.28
C TYR A 43 8.89 -12.91 -2.60
N SER A 44 9.82 -13.01 -3.54
CA SER A 44 10.77 -11.94 -3.86
C SER A 44 10.15 -10.78 -4.62
N PHE A 45 9.24 -11.08 -5.55
CA PHE A 45 8.69 -10.11 -6.49
C PHE A 45 7.23 -9.75 -6.20
N MET A 46 6.60 -10.29 -5.16
CA MET A 46 5.28 -9.81 -4.73
C MET A 46 5.26 -9.49 -3.25
N VAL A 47 5.61 -10.45 -2.39
CA VAL A 47 5.43 -10.31 -0.93
C VAL A 47 6.32 -9.21 -0.35
N ILE A 48 7.62 -9.19 -0.71
CA ILE A 48 8.57 -8.16 -0.25
C ILE A 48 8.16 -6.75 -0.70
N PRO A 49 7.96 -6.49 -2.01
CA PRO A 49 7.44 -5.22 -2.49
C PRO A 49 6.15 -4.76 -1.81
N LEU A 50 5.18 -5.67 -1.67
CA LEU A 50 3.88 -5.37 -1.11
C LEU A 50 3.96 -4.96 0.37
N PHE A 51 4.84 -5.60 1.14
CA PHE A 51 5.10 -5.22 2.53
C PHE A 51 5.62 -3.78 2.65
N TYR A 52 6.66 -3.42 1.90
CA TYR A 52 7.23 -2.07 1.94
C TYR A 52 6.23 -1.01 1.47
N PHE A 53 5.41 -1.34 0.49
CA PHE A 53 4.31 -0.49 0.05
C PHE A 53 3.27 -0.27 1.17
N LEU A 54 2.78 -1.36 1.78
CA LEU A 54 1.71 -1.30 2.80
C LEU A 54 2.17 -0.62 4.09
N ILE A 55 3.38 -0.92 4.58
CA ILE A 55 3.89 -0.29 5.79
C ILE A 55 4.11 1.22 5.60
N SER A 56 4.65 1.63 4.44
CA SER A 56 4.84 3.05 4.11
C SER A 56 3.50 3.75 3.97
N ALA A 57 2.53 3.14 3.27
CA ALA A 57 1.19 3.69 3.14
C ALA A 57 0.51 3.86 4.50
N CYS A 58 0.66 2.89 5.41
CA CYS A 58 0.13 2.97 6.77
C CYS A 58 0.73 4.14 7.55
N ILE A 59 2.07 4.24 7.60
CA ILE A 59 2.78 5.29 8.35
C ILE A 59 2.41 6.67 7.83
N VAL A 60 2.42 6.87 6.51
CA VAL A 60 2.11 8.16 5.89
C VAL A 60 0.64 8.54 6.10
N THR A 61 -0.28 7.56 6.08
CA THR A 61 -1.70 7.79 6.39
C THR A 61 -1.89 8.31 7.81
N ILE A 62 -1.25 7.66 8.80
CA ILE A 62 -1.28 8.10 10.20
C ILE A 62 -0.70 9.50 10.33
N PHE A 63 0.44 9.78 9.69
CA PHE A 63 1.10 11.08 9.75
C PHE A 63 0.23 12.20 9.18
N ILE A 64 -0.39 11.97 8.01
CA ILE A 64 -1.27 12.95 7.37
C ILE A 64 -2.49 13.27 8.25
N LYS A 65 -3.11 12.25 8.86
CA LYS A 65 -4.25 12.46 9.76
C LYS A 65 -3.85 13.18 11.03
N LEU A 66 -2.71 12.81 11.64
CA LEU A 66 -2.22 13.42 12.87
C LEU A 66 -1.83 14.89 12.66
N SER A 67 -1.20 15.21 11.52
CA SER A 67 -0.78 16.57 11.17
C SER A 67 -1.86 17.41 10.48
N ASN A 68 -3.05 16.84 10.24
CA ASN A 68 -4.18 17.50 9.55
C ASN A 68 -3.77 18.21 8.25
N ILE A 69 -2.93 17.55 7.45
CA ILE A 69 -2.32 18.16 6.26
C ILE A 69 -3.37 18.24 5.15
N LYS A 70 -3.68 19.47 4.70
CA LYS A 70 -4.57 19.70 3.57
C LYS A 70 -3.84 19.53 2.24
N ILE A 71 -4.02 18.37 1.61
CA ILE A 71 -3.43 18.08 0.29
C ILE A 71 -4.35 18.57 -0.83
N SER A 72 -3.79 19.35 -1.76
CA SER A 72 -4.49 19.86 -2.95
C SER A 72 -5.04 18.73 -3.84
N LYS A 73 -6.22 18.93 -4.43
CA LYS A 73 -6.83 17.99 -5.40
C LYS A 73 -5.94 17.74 -6.62
N MET A 74 -5.17 18.75 -7.04
CA MET A 74 -4.27 18.66 -8.20
C MET A 74 -3.11 17.68 -7.92
N ILE A 75 -2.51 17.77 -6.73
CA ILE A 75 -1.44 16.87 -6.27
C ILE A 75 -1.94 15.42 -6.18
N LYS A 76 -3.15 15.19 -5.67
CA LYS A 76 -3.74 13.85 -5.60
C LYS A 76 -3.93 13.22 -6.97
N ARG A 77 -4.41 14.02 -7.93
CA ARG A 77 -4.60 13.54 -9.31
C ARG A 77 -3.27 13.17 -9.94
N PHE A 78 -2.23 13.99 -9.71
CA PHE A 78 -0.88 13.73 -10.18
C PHE A 78 -0.31 12.43 -9.58
N PHE A 79 -0.38 12.25 -8.26
CA PHE A 79 0.09 11.01 -7.62
C PHE A 79 -0.71 9.77 -8.01
N ARG A 80 -2.01 9.91 -8.28
CA ARG A 80 -2.81 8.81 -8.83
C ARG A 80 -2.31 8.39 -10.21
N PHE A 81 -2.06 9.34 -11.11
CA PHE A 81 -1.53 9.02 -12.44
C PHE A 81 -0.17 8.35 -12.37
N ILE A 82 0.75 8.86 -11.54
CA ILE A 82 2.07 8.24 -11.34
C ILE A 82 1.93 6.80 -10.81
N ASN A 83 1.09 6.59 -9.79
CA ASN A 83 0.87 5.26 -9.23
C ASN A 83 0.35 4.28 -10.29
N ILE A 84 -0.61 4.69 -11.13
CA ILE A 84 -1.17 3.84 -12.19
C ILE A 84 -0.11 3.47 -13.22
N ILE A 85 0.65 4.46 -13.71
CA ILE A 85 1.72 4.24 -14.69
C ILE A 85 2.77 3.27 -14.13
N PHE A 86 3.16 3.47 -12.87
CA PHE A 86 4.15 2.63 -12.23
C PHE A 86 3.65 1.20 -12.02
N VAL A 87 2.41 1.01 -11.56
CA VAL A 87 1.80 -0.33 -11.42
C VAL A 87 1.76 -1.03 -12.78
N PHE A 88 1.39 -0.31 -13.85
CA PHE A 88 1.39 -0.87 -15.19
C PHE A 88 2.81 -1.28 -15.64
N ALA A 89 3.79 -0.41 -15.47
CA ALA A 89 5.20 -0.71 -15.76
C ALA A 89 5.70 -1.92 -14.96
N TYR A 90 5.28 -2.04 -13.70
CA TYR A 90 5.65 -3.15 -12.82
C TYR A 90 5.02 -4.47 -13.27
N ILE A 91 3.75 -4.47 -13.69
CA ILE A 91 3.10 -5.66 -14.26
C ILE A 91 3.83 -6.11 -15.52
N VAL A 92 4.18 -5.18 -16.42
CA VAL A 92 4.94 -5.49 -17.63
C VAL A 92 6.31 -6.08 -17.27
N PHE A 93 7.00 -5.52 -16.28
CA PHE A 93 8.27 -6.05 -15.78
C PHE A 93 8.11 -7.48 -15.24
N LEU A 94 7.10 -7.76 -14.42
CA LEU A 94 6.82 -9.10 -13.90
C LEU A 94 6.56 -10.11 -15.03
N VAL A 95 5.79 -9.72 -16.04
CA VAL A 95 5.50 -10.59 -17.20
C VAL A 95 6.77 -10.88 -18.00
N LEU A 96 7.58 -9.85 -18.29
CA LEU A 96 8.86 -10.03 -18.99
C LEU A 96 9.83 -10.91 -18.21
N GLN A 97 9.84 -10.78 -16.88
CA GLN A 97 10.66 -11.62 -16.01
C GLN A 97 10.15 -13.06 -15.96
N LEU A 98 8.83 -13.29 -15.88
CA LEU A 98 8.23 -14.62 -15.90
C LEU A 98 8.47 -15.35 -17.23
N LEU A 99 8.46 -14.62 -18.34
CA LEU A 99 8.79 -15.13 -19.67
C LEU A 99 10.30 -15.37 -19.87
N GLY A 100 11.14 -15.00 -18.90
CA GLY A 100 12.59 -15.21 -18.95
C GLY A 100 13.35 -14.21 -19.82
N TYR A 101 12.72 -13.14 -20.31
CA TYR A 101 13.40 -12.07 -21.06
C TYR A 101 14.33 -11.26 -20.17
N ILE A 102 14.02 -11.17 -18.87
CA ILE A 102 14.79 -10.43 -17.87
C ILE A 102 15.16 -11.38 -16.73
N SER A 103 16.44 -11.68 -16.58
CA SER A 103 16.97 -12.51 -15.48
C SER A 103 17.59 -11.63 -14.39
N VAL A 104 16.75 -10.95 -13.60
CA VAL A 104 17.20 -10.24 -12.41
C VAL A 104 17.16 -11.20 -11.21
N GLY A 105 18.32 -11.44 -10.61
CA GLY A 105 18.41 -12.25 -9.39
C GLY A 105 17.72 -11.61 -8.18
N MET A 106 17.32 -12.42 -7.21
CA MET A 106 16.60 -11.98 -5.99
C MET A 106 17.37 -10.92 -5.18
N ARG A 107 18.67 -11.11 -4.94
CA ARG A 107 19.49 -10.19 -4.11
C ARG A 107 19.58 -8.76 -4.65
N PRO A 108 19.93 -8.52 -5.93
CA PRO A 108 19.96 -7.16 -6.46
C PRO A 108 18.56 -6.52 -6.51
N PHE A 109 17.50 -7.32 -6.70
CA PHE A 109 16.14 -6.81 -6.68
C PHE A 109 15.73 -6.30 -5.30
N VAL A 110 15.91 -7.10 -4.25
CA VAL A 110 15.54 -6.70 -2.88
C VAL A 110 16.34 -5.48 -2.41
N SER A 111 17.62 -5.35 -2.78
CA SER A 111 18.48 -4.26 -2.32
C SER A 111 18.16 -2.87 -2.92
N LEU A 112 17.64 -2.80 -4.15
CA LEU A 112 17.38 -1.52 -4.84
C LEU A 112 15.90 -1.15 -4.87
N TYR A 113 15.01 -2.14 -4.96
CA TYR A 113 13.61 -1.88 -5.28
C TYR A 113 12.76 -1.53 -4.06
N TRP A 114 13.21 -1.84 -2.84
CA TRP A 114 12.48 -1.51 -1.60
C TRP A 114 12.17 -0.01 -1.48
N ILE A 115 13.12 0.86 -1.84
CA ILE A 115 12.95 2.33 -1.81
C ILE A 115 11.80 2.76 -2.71
N ILE A 116 11.70 2.15 -3.89
CA ILE A 116 10.69 2.52 -4.89
C ILE A 116 9.29 2.17 -4.38
N PHE A 117 9.12 1.00 -3.75
CA PHE A 117 7.85 0.60 -3.15
C PHE A 117 7.47 1.45 -1.92
N ILE A 118 8.45 1.93 -1.15
CA ILE A 118 8.20 2.90 -0.07
C ILE A 118 7.67 4.22 -0.62
N ILE A 119 8.31 4.77 -1.66
CA ILE A 119 7.88 6.02 -2.30
C ILE A 119 6.46 5.87 -2.86
N MET A 120 6.19 4.74 -3.53
CA MET A 120 4.86 4.41 -4.05
C MET A 120 3.81 4.32 -2.93
N GLY A 121 4.13 3.65 -1.83
CA GLY A 121 3.24 3.55 -0.66
C GLY A 121 2.90 4.92 -0.09
N ALA A 122 3.90 5.80 0.02
CA ALA A 122 3.71 7.18 0.46
C ALA A 122 2.80 7.97 -0.50
N MET A 123 3.07 7.92 -1.80
CA MET A 123 2.23 8.59 -2.81
C MET A 123 0.79 8.08 -2.80
N PHE A 124 0.61 6.77 -2.62
CA PHE A 124 -0.71 6.15 -2.52
C PHE A 124 -1.47 6.60 -1.26
N ALA A 125 -0.80 6.68 -0.11
CA ALA A 125 -1.40 7.22 1.11
C ALA A 125 -1.85 8.68 0.93
N VAL A 126 -1.01 9.53 0.32
CA VAL A 126 -1.34 10.93 0.03
C VAL A 126 -2.56 11.07 -0.89
N TRP A 127 -2.72 10.15 -1.85
CA TRP A 127 -3.90 10.12 -2.70
C TRP A 127 -5.16 9.71 -1.93
N THR A 128 -5.08 8.68 -1.09
CA THR A 128 -6.23 8.06 -0.42
C THR A 128 -6.74 8.81 0.82
N THR A 129 -5.90 9.63 1.47
CA THR A 129 -6.15 10.29 2.77
C THR A 129 -7.18 11.43 2.79
N THR A 130 -8.18 11.47 1.91
CA THR A 130 -9.18 12.57 1.90
C THR A 130 -10.60 12.18 1.53
N ALA A 131 -11.01 10.97 1.90
CA ALA A 131 -12.42 10.59 1.87
C ALA A 131 -13.16 10.93 3.20
N ASP A 132 -12.45 11.15 4.31
CA ASP A 132 -13.10 11.18 5.64
C ASP A 132 -13.41 12.58 6.18
N SER A 133 -12.90 13.67 5.58
CA SER A 133 -13.14 15.02 6.09
C SER A 133 -14.47 15.65 5.63
N VAL A 134 -15.27 14.94 4.84
CA VAL A 134 -16.56 15.43 4.33
C VAL A 134 -17.76 14.76 5.00
N SER A 135 -17.62 13.54 5.55
CA SER A 135 -18.75 12.83 6.17
C SER A 135 -18.97 13.15 7.65
N GLY A 136 -17.95 13.59 8.38
CA GLY A 136 -18.07 13.93 9.81
C GLY A 136 -18.66 15.32 10.08
N ASN A 137 -18.46 16.28 9.18
CA ASN A 137 -18.83 17.69 9.45
C ASN A 137 -20.22 18.09 8.92
N GLN A 138 -20.87 17.24 8.10
CA GLN A 138 -22.23 17.50 7.61
C GLN A 138 -23.32 16.89 8.50
N ILE A 139 -23.00 15.86 9.30
CA ILE A 139 -23.99 15.27 10.21
C ILE A 139 -24.19 16.17 11.42
N ASP A 140 -23.12 16.77 11.96
CA ASP A 140 -23.20 17.63 13.14
C ASP A 140 -23.85 19.00 12.85
N GLN A 141 -23.80 19.49 11.60
CA GLN A 141 -24.51 20.72 11.23
C GLN A 141 -26.00 20.53 10.98
N ASN A 142 -26.44 19.35 10.52
CA ASN A 142 -27.87 19.09 10.33
C ASN A 142 -28.58 18.74 11.64
N LEU A 143 -27.87 18.20 12.64
CA LEU A 143 -28.48 17.87 13.93
C LEU A 143 -28.74 19.11 14.81
N GLN A 144 -27.96 20.19 14.66
CA GLN A 144 -28.17 21.43 15.42
C GLN A 144 -29.30 22.32 14.87
N VAL A 145 -29.72 22.13 13.62
CA VAL A 145 -30.78 22.94 13.01
C VAL A 145 -32.18 22.40 13.35
N ASP A 146 -32.31 21.09 13.60
CA ASP A 146 -33.60 20.45 13.92
C ASP A 146 -34.01 20.55 15.40
N GLU A 147 -33.14 20.99 16.32
CA GLU A 147 -33.50 21.25 17.73
C GLU A 147 -34.01 22.69 18.00
N LEU A 148 -34.15 23.51 16.95
CA LEU A 148 -34.52 24.92 17.05
C LEU A 148 -35.84 25.30 16.32
N GLN A 149 -36.69 24.31 16.03
CA GLN A 149 -38.09 24.50 15.60
C GLN A 149 -39.07 23.82 16.56
#